data_AF-A0A941ZBE5-F1
#
_entry.id   AF-A0A941ZBE5-F1
#
_cell.length_a   1.000
_cell.length_b   1.000
_cell.length_c   1.000
_cell.angle_alpha   90.00
_cell.angle_beta   90.00
_cell.angle_gamma   90.00
#
_symmetry.space_group_name_H-M   'P 1'
#
loop_
_entity.id
_entity.type
_entity.pdbx_description
1 polymer ?
#
loop_
_entity_poly.entity_id
_entity_poly.type
_entity_poly.pdbx_seq_one_letter_code
_entity_poly.pdbx_strand_id
1 'polypeptide(L)'
;DLFSGSVVRRDYTGTIKRVTANEIHFGETVYDSSWNTLRRLRDGKVTATWSPARNMFDFPLRAGKTWSGSSLYEDDLFKSNHEVSFRVVGQERIAVPAGAFDTLRVEGHLRYKTSRKDGKGSGEGTGTWRYWFSKDVGRYVALEYEETNWKGIINRRERIELVSFSRAK
;
A
#
# COMPACT_ATOMS: atom_id res chain seq x y z
N ASP A 1 -7.99 -16.00 -21.72
CA ASP A 1 -6.85 -15.95 -20.78
C ASP A 1 -6.31 -14.53 -20.81
N LEU A 2 -6.61 -13.72 -19.78
CA LEU A 2 -6.43 -12.25 -19.82
C LEU A 2 -5.46 -11.72 -18.75
N PHE A 3 -4.80 -12.60 -17.99
CA PHE A 3 -3.91 -12.17 -16.90
C PHE A 3 -2.61 -12.99 -16.77
N SER A 4 -2.26 -13.83 -17.75
CA SER A 4 -0.97 -14.55 -17.79
C SER A 4 0.23 -13.69 -18.23
N GLY A 5 0.19 -12.37 -17.99
CA GLY A 5 1.24 -11.42 -18.33
C GLY A 5 1.74 -10.64 -17.12
N SER A 6 2.44 -11.29 -16.19
CA SER A 6 3.26 -10.57 -15.21
C SER A 6 4.48 -9.98 -15.93
N VAL A 7 4.42 -8.72 -16.37
CA VAL A 7 5.45 -7.68 -16.20
C VAL A 7 4.80 -6.35 -16.61
N VAL A 8 4.65 -5.43 -15.67
CA VAL A 8 4.66 -4.01 -16.01
C VAL A 8 5.67 -3.36 -15.06
N ARG A 9 6.92 -3.22 -15.54
CA ARG A 9 7.85 -2.21 -15.02
C ARG A 9 7.24 -0.85 -15.37
N ARG A 10 6.46 -0.31 -14.44
CA ARG A 10 6.11 1.12 -14.43
C ARG A 10 7.01 1.77 -13.41
N ASP A 11 8.06 2.38 -13.90
CA ASP A 11 8.76 3.38 -13.12
C ASP A 11 7.74 4.49 -12.83
N TYR A 12 7.49 4.75 -11.54
CA TYR A 12 6.70 5.90 -11.13
C TYR A 12 7.52 6.74 -10.16
N THR A 13 7.44 8.06 -10.33
CA THR A 13 8.06 9.00 -9.41
C THR A 13 6.99 9.55 -8.47
N GLY A 14 7.19 9.34 -7.17
CA GLY A 14 6.43 10.04 -6.14
C GLY A 14 7.22 11.25 -5.65
N THR A 15 6.58 12.42 -5.63
CA THR A 15 7.17 13.65 -5.06
C THR A 15 6.25 14.17 -3.97
N ILE A 16 6.82 14.59 -2.85
CA ILE A 16 6.06 15.32 -1.83
C ILE A 16 5.67 16.66 -2.43
N LYS A 17 4.38 16.86 -2.69
CA LYS A 17 3.81 18.10 -3.24
C LYS A 17 3.42 19.07 -2.14
N ARG A 18 2.97 18.56 -1.00
CA ARG A 18 2.51 19.35 0.15
C ARG A 18 2.50 18.51 1.42
N VAL A 19 2.83 19.13 2.55
CA VAL A 19 2.68 18.54 3.89
C VAL A 19 1.86 19.51 4.74
N THR A 20 0.87 19.01 5.47
CA THR A 20 0.12 19.74 6.49
C THR A 20 0.22 18.99 7.83
N ALA A 21 -0.43 19.52 8.87
CA ALA A 21 -0.49 18.84 10.17
C ALA A 21 -1.08 17.42 10.09
N ASN A 22 -2.01 17.19 9.15
CA ASN A 22 -2.77 15.93 9.08
C ASN A 22 -2.55 15.15 7.79
N GLU A 23 -1.93 15.73 6.77
CA GLU A 23 -1.86 15.12 5.45
C GLU A 23 -0.50 15.28 4.77
N ILE A 24 -0.07 14.20 4.10
CA ILE A 24 1.08 14.19 3.21
C ILE A 24 0.58 13.93 1.79
N HIS A 25 0.81 14.88 0.90
CA HIS A 25 0.46 14.78 -0.52
C HIS A 25 1.69 14.29 -1.28
N PHE A 26 1.70 13.03 -1.69
CA PHE A 26 2.84 12.38 -2.32
C PHE A 26 2.45 11.76 -3.67
N GLY A 27 2.91 12.38 -4.75
CA GLY A 27 2.52 12.02 -6.12
C GLY A 27 1.03 12.24 -6.36
N GLU A 28 0.31 11.15 -6.63
CA GLU A 28 -1.14 11.10 -6.82
C GLU A 28 -1.87 10.49 -5.60
N THR A 29 -1.20 10.33 -4.46
CA THR A 29 -1.81 9.75 -3.26
C THR A 29 -1.68 10.70 -2.08
N VAL A 30 -2.75 10.83 -1.32
CA VAL A 30 -2.77 11.57 -0.05
C VAL A 30 -2.77 10.57 1.09
N TYR A 31 -1.86 10.79 2.04
CA TYR A 31 -1.68 9.98 3.23
C TYR A 31 -1.96 10.82 4.48
N ASP A 32 -2.23 10.15 5.60
CA ASP A 32 -2.13 10.79 6.91
C ASP A 32 -0.65 11.05 7.28
N SER A 33 -0.41 11.68 8.43
CA SER A 33 0.95 11.95 8.93
C SER A 33 1.77 10.68 9.23
N SER A 34 1.12 9.52 9.30
CA SER A 34 1.75 8.20 9.54
C SER A 34 1.87 7.36 8.27
N TRP A 35 1.72 7.97 7.08
CA TRP A 35 1.78 7.28 5.78
C TRP A 35 0.67 6.23 5.54
N ASN A 36 -0.44 6.28 6.28
CA ASN A 36 -1.64 5.50 5.97
C ASN A 36 -2.44 6.18 4.86
N THR A 37 -3.01 5.39 3.95
CA THR A 37 -3.61 5.97 2.73
C THR A 37 -4.99 6.56 3.03
N LEU A 38 -5.20 7.84 2.72
CA LEU A 38 -6.49 8.51 2.83
C LEU A 38 -7.27 8.47 1.52
N ARG A 39 -6.60 8.81 0.41
CA ARG A 39 -7.24 8.93 -0.90
C ARG A 39 -6.25 8.90 -2.05
N ARG A 40 -6.75 8.51 -3.23
CA ARG A 40 -6.04 8.59 -4.50
C ARG A 40 -6.62 9.73 -5.33
N LEU A 41 -5.74 10.40 -6.06
CA LEU A 41 -6.03 11.47 -6.97
C LEU A 41 -5.75 11.05 -8.42
N ARG A 42 -6.39 11.72 -9.36
CA ARG A 42 -6.01 11.78 -10.78
C ARG A 42 -6.29 13.19 -11.26
N ASP A 43 -5.29 13.85 -11.83
CA ASP A 43 -5.40 15.26 -12.27
C ASP A 43 -5.94 16.19 -11.18
N GLY A 44 -5.51 15.96 -9.93
CA GLY A 44 -5.93 16.72 -8.75
C GLY A 44 -7.33 16.39 -8.20
N LYS A 45 -8.11 15.55 -8.87
CA LYS A 45 -9.45 15.12 -8.43
C LYS A 45 -9.38 13.81 -7.66
N VAL A 46 -10.20 13.67 -6.62
CA VAL A 46 -10.30 12.43 -5.84
C VAL A 46 -10.95 11.34 -6.70
N THR A 47 -10.25 10.22 -6.89
CA THR A 47 -10.76 9.05 -7.62
C THR A 47 -11.06 7.87 -6.72
N ALA A 48 -10.48 7.85 -5.52
CA ALA A 48 -10.78 6.82 -4.53
C ALA A 48 -10.48 7.30 -3.11
N THR A 49 -11.20 6.79 -2.13
CA THR A 49 -11.05 7.12 -0.70
C THR A 49 -10.95 5.86 0.15
N TRP A 50 -10.34 6.01 1.32
CA TRP A 50 -10.36 5.05 2.42
C TRP A 50 -10.86 5.75 3.68
N SER A 51 -11.89 5.21 4.33
CA SER A 51 -12.42 5.74 5.58
C SER A 51 -12.67 4.62 6.61
N PRO A 52 -12.00 4.62 7.78
CA PRO A 52 -10.81 5.43 8.10
C PRO A 52 -9.64 5.12 7.15
N ALA A 53 -8.51 5.82 7.30
CA ALA A 53 -7.32 5.61 6.48
C ALA A 53 -6.96 4.11 6.39
N ARG A 54 -6.43 3.67 5.25
CA ARG A 54 -5.92 2.29 5.11
C ARG A 54 -4.66 2.15 5.96
N ASN A 55 -4.79 1.50 7.11
CA ASN A 55 -3.71 1.27 8.06
C ASN A 55 -2.60 0.42 7.42
N MET A 56 -1.56 1.08 6.93
CA MET A 56 -0.34 0.47 6.42
C MET A 56 0.76 0.46 7.47
N PHE A 57 0.78 1.43 8.38
CA PHE A 57 1.81 1.61 9.40
C PHE A 57 1.18 1.99 10.74
N ASP A 58 1.83 1.53 11.82
CA ASP A 58 1.58 1.97 13.18
C ASP A 58 2.94 2.23 13.82
N PHE A 59 3.34 3.50 13.90
CA PHE A 59 4.61 3.91 14.48
C PHE A 59 4.55 3.95 16.02
N PRO A 60 5.69 3.76 16.73
CA PRO A 60 6.99 3.35 16.20
C PRO A 60 6.98 1.88 15.78
N LEU A 61 7.66 1.57 14.67
CA LEU A 61 7.88 0.18 14.21
C LEU A 61 9.03 -0.44 15.01
N ARG A 62 8.80 -1.65 15.51
CA ARG A 62 9.79 -2.45 16.25
C ARG A 62 9.50 -3.92 16.04
N ALA A 63 10.52 -4.77 16.07
CA ALA A 63 10.36 -6.22 15.89
C ALA A 63 9.29 -6.77 16.84
N GLY A 64 8.42 -7.63 16.31
CA GLY A 64 7.31 -8.22 17.06
C GLY A 64 6.06 -7.35 17.19
N LYS A 65 6.09 -6.05 16.85
CA LYS A 65 4.88 -5.20 16.88
C LYS A 65 3.85 -5.71 15.89
N THR A 66 2.60 -5.77 16.32
CA THR A 66 1.44 -6.14 15.49
C THR A 66 0.38 -5.05 15.55
N TRP A 67 -0.36 -4.87 14.45
CA TRP A 67 -1.54 -4.01 14.43
C TRP A 67 -2.55 -4.55 13.43
N SER A 68 -3.79 -4.06 13.54
CA SER A 68 -4.87 -4.37 12.60
C SER A 68 -5.71 -3.13 12.36
N GLY A 69 -6.54 -3.18 11.33
CA GLY A 69 -7.47 -2.10 11.03
C GLY A 69 -8.53 -2.53 10.04
N SER A 70 -9.58 -1.73 9.96
CA SER A 70 -10.62 -1.86 8.95
C SER A 70 -10.82 -0.54 8.23
N SER A 71 -11.01 -0.57 6.92
CA SER A 71 -11.28 0.64 6.13
C SER A 71 -12.30 0.33 5.04
N LEU A 72 -13.23 1.26 4.80
CA LEU A 72 -14.07 1.24 3.61
C LEU A 72 -13.34 1.94 2.48
N TYR A 73 -13.05 1.20 1.41
CA TYR A 73 -12.61 1.74 0.13
C TYR A 73 -13.81 2.10 -0.74
N GLU A 74 -13.77 3.26 -1.39
CA GLU A 74 -14.76 3.63 -2.41
C GLU A 74 -14.08 4.30 -3.61
N ASP A 75 -14.48 3.89 -4.82
CA ASP A 75 -14.21 4.61 -6.08
C ASP A 75 -15.52 4.83 -6.86
N ASP A 76 -15.46 5.23 -8.12
CA ASP A 76 -16.68 5.50 -8.92
C ASP A 76 -17.57 4.26 -9.11
N LEU A 77 -17.00 3.05 -9.11
CA LEU A 77 -17.69 1.81 -9.48
C LEU A 77 -17.95 0.88 -8.31
N PHE A 78 -17.08 0.88 -7.31
CA PHE A 78 -17.01 -0.12 -6.27
C PHE A 78 -17.00 0.48 -4.87
N LYS A 79 -17.52 -0.31 -3.93
CA LYS A 79 -17.25 -0.17 -2.49
C LYS A 79 -16.56 -1.46 -2.03
N SER A 80 -15.57 -1.36 -1.16
CA SER A 80 -14.86 -2.53 -0.65
C SER A 80 -14.52 -2.38 0.83
N ASN A 81 -15.05 -3.28 1.66
CA ASN A 81 -14.65 -3.38 3.06
C ASN A 81 -13.31 -4.11 3.13
N HIS A 82 -12.29 -3.48 3.70
CA HIS A 82 -10.98 -4.07 3.90
C HIS A 82 -10.73 -4.31 5.38
N GLU A 83 -10.27 -5.50 5.71
CA GLU A 83 -9.70 -5.85 7.01
C GLU A 83 -8.24 -6.20 6.82
N VAL A 84 -7.37 -5.55 7.59
CA VAL A 84 -5.93 -5.73 7.48
C VAL A 84 -5.31 -6.12 8.81
N SER A 85 -4.29 -6.95 8.77
CA SER A 85 -3.43 -7.25 9.92
C SER A 85 -1.98 -7.24 9.48
N PHE A 86 -1.09 -6.77 10.36
CA PHE A 86 0.33 -6.64 10.08
C PHE A 86 1.18 -7.05 11.28
N ARG A 87 2.42 -7.45 11.01
CA ARG A 87 3.45 -7.72 12.01
C ARG A 87 4.82 -7.30 11.49
N VAL A 88 5.59 -6.59 12.32
CA VAL A 88 7.03 -6.42 12.10
C VAL A 88 7.72 -7.74 12.41
N VAL A 89 8.30 -8.37 11.39
CA VAL A 89 9.00 -9.64 11.53
C VAL A 89 10.35 -9.43 12.21
N GLY A 90 11.13 -8.45 11.75
CA GLY A 90 12.45 -8.17 12.30
C GLY A 90 13.26 -7.24 11.42
N GLN A 91 14.53 -7.07 11.79
CA GLN A 91 15.50 -6.35 10.98
C GLN A 91 15.96 -7.21 9.81
N GLU A 92 16.12 -6.59 8.64
CA GLU A 92 16.61 -7.24 7.44
C GLU A 92 17.38 -6.23 6.60
N ARG A 93 18.58 -6.58 6.16
CA ARG A 93 19.34 -5.77 5.21
C ARG A 93 19.02 -6.23 3.80
N ILE A 94 18.52 -5.32 2.96
CA ILE A 94 18.18 -5.63 1.57
C ILE A 94 18.86 -4.67 0.59
N ALA A 95 19.12 -5.16 -0.62
CA ALA A 95 19.59 -4.37 -1.74
C ALA A 95 18.46 -4.16 -2.75
N VAL A 96 18.32 -2.92 -3.22
CA VAL A 96 17.42 -2.47 -4.28
C VAL A 96 18.24 -1.58 -5.24
N PRO A 97 17.71 -1.15 -6.40
CA PRO A 97 18.53 -0.35 -7.33
C PRO A 97 19.06 0.97 -6.73
N ALA A 98 18.38 1.55 -5.73
CA ALA A 98 18.85 2.73 -5.00
C ALA A 98 20.00 2.46 -4.00
N GLY A 99 20.40 1.21 -3.80
CA GLY A 99 21.46 0.81 -2.85
C GLY A 99 21.02 -0.22 -1.82
N ALA A 100 21.84 -0.41 -0.79
CA ALA A 100 21.58 -1.32 0.32
C ALA A 100 21.11 -0.57 1.56
N PHE A 101 20.08 -1.09 2.22
CA PHE A 101 19.44 -0.45 3.37
C PHE A 101 19.25 -1.45 4.51
N ASP A 102 19.46 -1.00 5.74
CA ASP A 102 18.99 -1.70 6.93
C ASP A 102 17.50 -1.35 7.13
N THR A 103 16.65 -2.38 7.17
CA THR A 103 15.20 -2.22 7.14
C THR A 103 14.51 -3.00 8.25
N LEU A 104 13.25 -2.67 8.50
CA LEU A 104 12.31 -3.51 9.22
C LEU A 104 11.38 -4.18 8.21
N ARG A 105 11.41 -5.51 8.13
CA ARG A 105 10.46 -6.25 7.32
C ARG A 105 9.12 -6.35 8.05
N VAL A 106 8.06 -6.00 7.35
CA VAL A 106 6.68 -6.15 7.81
C VAL A 106 5.96 -7.07 6.86
N GLU A 107 5.19 -8.00 7.43
CA GLU A 107 4.25 -8.83 6.69
C GLU A 107 2.83 -8.47 7.08
N GLY A 108 1.91 -8.57 6.13
CA GLY A 108 0.51 -8.28 6.37
C GLY A 108 -0.43 -9.13 5.54
N HIS A 109 -1.68 -9.17 5.99
CA HIS A 109 -2.77 -9.89 5.35
C HIS A 109 -3.94 -8.94 5.14
N LEU A 110 -4.60 -9.08 3.99
CA LEU A 110 -5.85 -8.43 3.63
C LEU A 110 -6.95 -9.48 3.56
N ARG A 111 -8.13 -9.14 4.07
CA ARG A 111 -9.39 -9.67 3.57
C ARG A 111 -10.20 -8.52 3.00
N TYR A 112 -10.83 -8.73 1.87
CA TYR A 112 -11.69 -7.72 1.29
C TYR A 112 -13.04 -8.30 0.86
N LYS A 113 -14.09 -7.48 0.96
CA LYS A 113 -15.41 -7.74 0.39
C LYS A 113 -15.82 -6.54 -0.44
N THR A 114 -15.89 -6.73 -1.74
CA THR A 114 -16.20 -5.70 -2.74
C THR A 114 -17.60 -5.89 -3.29
N SER A 115 -18.31 -4.78 -3.50
CA SER A 115 -19.56 -4.74 -4.24
C SER A 115 -19.54 -3.61 -5.27
N ARG A 116 -20.20 -3.83 -6.40
CA ARG A 116 -20.48 -2.78 -7.37
C ARG A 116 -21.56 -1.85 -6.81
N LYS A 117 -21.41 -0.54 -7.03
CA LYS A 117 -22.40 0.46 -6.61
C LYS A 117 -23.72 0.35 -7.36
N ASP A 118 -23.71 -0.21 -8.57
CA ASP A 118 -24.91 -0.52 -9.36
C ASP A 118 -25.67 -1.78 -8.90
N GLY A 119 -25.17 -2.48 -7.87
CA GLY A 119 -25.76 -3.71 -7.33
C GLY A 119 -25.57 -4.95 -8.20
N LYS A 120 -24.91 -4.85 -9.37
CA LYS A 120 -24.83 -5.94 -10.35
C LYS A 120 -23.70 -6.93 -10.12
N GLY A 121 -23.02 -6.86 -8.98
CA GLY A 121 -21.96 -7.81 -8.66
C GLY A 121 -21.30 -7.55 -7.32
N SER A 122 -20.82 -8.64 -6.73
CA SER A 122 -19.98 -8.63 -5.53
C SER A 122 -18.89 -9.68 -5.65
N GLY A 123 -17.88 -9.55 -4.81
CA GLY A 123 -16.81 -10.50 -4.69
C GLY A 123 -16.09 -10.30 -3.37
N GLU A 124 -15.35 -11.31 -2.95
CA GLU A 124 -14.45 -11.22 -1.82
C GLU A 124 -13.11 -11.82 -2.20
N GLY A 125 -12.14 -11.68 -1.33
CA GLY A 125 -10.79 -12.16 -1.60
C GLY A 125 -9.84 -11.87 -0.45
N THR A 126 -8.61 -12.31 -0.64
CA THR A 126 -7.53 -12.10 0.32
C THR A 126 -6.32 -11.50 -0.37
N GLY A 127 -5.41 -10.94 0.42
CA GLY A 127 -4.13 -10.49 -0.10
C GLY A 127 -3.05 -10.59 0.95
N THR A 128 -1.80 -10.51 0.50
CA THR A 128 -0.63 -10.52 1.35
C THR A 128 0.25 -9.33 1.00
N TRP A 129 0.82 -8.73 2.04
CA TRP A 129 1.85 -7.70 1.92
C TRP A 129 3.15 -8.21 2.50
N ARG A 130 4.24 -7.81 1.86
CA ARG A 130 5.55 -7.77 2.47
C ARG A 130 6.23 -6.47 2.11
N TYR A 131 6.65 -5.68 3.08
CA TYR A 131 7.37 -4.45 2.80
C TYR A 131 8.56 -4.26 3.74
N TRP A 132 9.55 -3.52 3.26
CA TRP A 132 10.81 -3.29 3.97
C TRP A 132 10.97 -1.80 4.26
N PHE A 133 10.62 -1.41 5.48
CA PHE A 133 10.69 -0.01 5.91
C PHE A 133 12.11 0.40 6.26
N SER A 134 12.63 1.47 5.64
CA SER A 134 13.90 2.10 6.02
C SER A 134 13.63 3.43 6.72
N LYS A 135 14.20 3.62 7.92
CA LYS A 135 14.19 4.91 8.63
C LYS A 135 14.98 5.99 7.86
N ASP A 136 16.03 5.58 7.15
CA ASP A 136 16.94 6.47 6.43
C ASP A 136 16.31 7.00 5.15
N VAL A 137 15.26 6.33 4.65
CA VAL A 137 14.38 6.84 3.60
C VAL A 137 13.12 7.48 4.21
N GLY A 138 12.61 6.95 5.31
CA GLY A 138 11.35 7.36 5.94
C GLY A 138 10.12 6.69 5.30
N ARG A 139 10.33 5.61 4.54
CA ARG A 139 9.30 4.85 3.82
C ARG A 139 9.82 3.43 3.52
N TYR A 140 8.97 2.57 2.97
CA TYR A 140 9.44 1.30 2.40
C TYR A 140 10.34 1.51 1.20
N VAL A 141 11.41 0.73 1.10
CA VAL A 141 12.32 0.68 -0.06
C VAL A 141 12.01 -0.48 -0.99
N ALA A 142 11.22 -1.44 -0.52
CA ALA A 142 10.61 -2.48 -1.33
C ALA A 142 9.22 -2.84 -0.80
N LEU A 143 8.33 -3.27 -1.70
CA LEU A 143 7.00 -3.78 -1.40
C LEU A 143 6.69 -4.94 -2.35
N GLU A 144 6.21 -6.04 -1.80
CA GLU A 144 5.54 -7.11 -2.52
C GLU A 144 4.09 -7.13 -2.10
N TYR A 145 3.21 -7.28 -3.08
CA TYR A 145 1.78 -7.40 -2.87
C TYR A 145 1.21 -8.48 -3.78
N GLU A 146 0.37 -9.32 -3.22
CA GLU A 146 -0.43 -10.28 -3.97
C GLU A 146 -1.86 -10.24 -3.47
N GLU A 147 -2.82 -10.37 -4.37
CA GLU A 147 -4.23 -10.50 -4.02
C GLU A 147 -4.89 -11.60 -4.87
N THR A 148 -5.89 -12.23 -4.27
CA THR A 148 -6.70 -13.28 -4.87
C THR A 148 -8.17 -12.92 -4.78
N ASN A 149 -8.96 -13.41 -5.74
CA ASN A 149 -10.42 -13.39 -5.62
C ASN A 149 -10.94 -14.56 -4.75
N TRP A 150 -12.27 -14.64 -4.60
CA TRP A 150 -12.94 -15.64 -3.76
C TRP A 150 -12.70 -17.10 -4.18
N LYS A 151 -12.23 -17.35 -5.41
CA LYS A 151 -11.83 -18.67 -5.90
C LYS A 151 -10.36 -18.99 -5.59
N GLY A 152 -9.65 -18.12 -4.88
CA GLY A 152 -8.20 -18.23 -4.67
C GLY A 152 -7.37 -17.95 -5.91
N ILE A 153 -7.98 -17.42 -6.99
CA ILE A 153 -7.25 -17.10 -8.21
C ILE A 153 -6.56 -15.75 -8.01
N ILE A 154 -5.24 -15.73 -8.20
CA ILE A 154 -4.44 -14.51 -8.16
C ILE A 154 -4.92 -13.58 -9.28
N ASN A 155 -5.43 -12.41 -8.90
CA ASN A 155 -5.84 -11.36 -9.82
C ASN A 155 -4.86 -10.19 -9.84
N ARG A 156 -3.97 -10.07 -8.84
CA ARG A 156 -2.93 -9.05 -8.80
C ARG A 156 -1.68 -9.56 -8.09
N ARG A 157 -0.53 -9.29 -8.68
CA ARG A 157 0.79 -9.50 -8.08
C ARG A 157 1.72 -8.37 -8.49
N GLU A 158 2.35 -7.73 -7.52
CA GLU A 158 3.20 -6.57 -7.72
C GLU A 158 4.46 -6.65 -6.86
N ARG A 159 5.59 -6.19 -7.42
CA ARG A 159 6.80 -5.86 -6.68
C ARG A 159 7.21 -4.43 -7.04
N ILE A 160 7.46 -3.63 -6.02
CA ILE A 160 7.96 -2.25 -6.12
C ILE A 160 9.31 -2.20 -5.42
N GLU A 161 10.27 -1.54 -6.04
CA GLU A 161 11.60 -1.31 -5.48
C GLU A 161 11.97 0.17 -5.63
N LEU A 162 12.70 0.69 -4.64
CA LEU A 162 13.25 2.03 -4.70
C LEU A 162 14.38 2.07 -5.72
N VAL A 163 14.19 2.84 -6.78
CA VAL A 163 15.19 3.03 -7.83
C VAL A 163 16.14 4.16 -7.50
N SER A 164 15.61 5.27 -6.99
CA SER A 164 16.38 6.42 -6.50
C SER A 164 15.53 7.25 -5.55
N PHE A 165 16.19 8.09 -4.73
CA PHE A 165 15.50 9.10 -3.92
C PHE A 165 16.41 10.29 -3.65
N SER A 166 15.78 11.43 -3.40
CA SER A 166 16.45 12.64 -2.91
C SER A 166 15.63 13.20 -1.75
N ARG A 167 16.32 13.67 -0.71
CA ARG A 167 15.70 14.47 0.34
C ARG A 167 15.87 15.95 0.02
N ALA A 168 14.83 16.74 0.25
CA ALA A 168 14.99 18.19 0.27
C ALA A 168 16.02 18.52 1.38
N LYS A 169 16.98 19.39 1.06
CA LYS A 169 17.93 19.94 2.03
C LYS A 169 17.23 20.90 2.96
#